data_AF-A0A4Z2DEV8-F1
#
_entry.id   AF-A0A4Z2DEV8-F1
#
_cell.length_a   1.000
_cell.length_b   1.000
_cell.length_c   1.000
_cell.angle_alpha   90.00
_cell.angle_beta   90.00
_cell.angle_gamma   90.00
#
_symmetry.space_group_name_H-M   'P 1'
#
loop_
_entity.id
_entity.type
_entity.pdbx_description
1 polymer ?
#
loop_
_entity_poly.entity_id
_entity_poly.type
_entity_poly.pdbx_seq_one_letter_code
_entity_poly.pdbx_strand_id
1 'polypeptide(L)'
;MTKGTTSFGKRHVKSHTQCRRCGRKSYHIQKKTCASCGYPSARLRKYNWSEKAKRRRTTGTGRMLHLKRVHRRFKHGFRSGPPKPVKVRWVILCIMQELCVSMSTLFISGSFINSSEGLNYYLFTVISHKQVDR
;
A
#
# COMPACT_ATOMS: atom_id res chain seq x y z
N MET A 1 -38.06 -36.53 29.03
CA MET A 1 -37.37 -35.57 28.13
C MET A 1 -36.87 -34.39 28.95
N THR A 2 -35.57 -34.30 29.22
CA THR A 2 -34.98 -33.15 29.92
C THR A 2 -34.49 -32.10 28.92
N LYS A 3 -34.78 -30.82 29.19
CA LYS A 3 -34.20 -29.68 28.47
C LYS A 3 -32.79 -29.41 29.03
N GLY A 4 -31.95 -28.69 28.30
CA GLY A 4 -30.63 -28.27 28.79
C GLY A 4 -29.52 -29.29 28.50
N THR A 5 -28.73 -29.64 29.51
CA THR A 5 -27.43 -30.36 29.40
C THR A 5 -27.50 -31.60 28.51
N THR A 6 -28.47 -32.49 28.75
CA THR A 6 -28.67 -33.73 27.99
C THR A 6 -28.96 -33.48 26.50
N SER A 7 -29.59 -32.35 26.17
CA SER A 7 -29.90 -31.96 24.79
C SER A 7 -28.71 -31.32 24.05
N PHE A 8 -27.75 -30.72 24.76
CA PHE A 8 -26.61 -30.05 24.13
C PHE A 8 -25.62 -31.03 23.49
N GLY A 9 -25.45 -32.22 24.05
CA GLY A 9 -24.58 -33.27 23.49
C GLY A 9 -24.95 -33.69 22.06
N LYS A 10 -26.23 -33.56 21.69
CA LYS A 10 -26.73 -33.93 20.35
C LYS A 10 -26.55 -32.85 19.28
N ARG A 11 -25.94 -31.69 19.58
CA ARG A 11 -25.85 -30.52 18.66
C ARG A 11 -24.62 -30.55 17.72
N HIS A 12 -24.38 -31.69 17.08
CA HIS A 12 -23.25 -31.87 16.15
C HIS A 12 -23.51 -31.28 14.75
N VAL A 13 -24.75 -31.38 14.25
CA VAL A 13 -25.13 -30.83 12.94
C VAL A 13 -25.16 -29.30 12.96
N LYS A 14 -24.59 -28.65 11.93
CA LYS A 14 -24.53 -27.19 11.83
C LYS A 14 -25.58 -26.68 10.85
N SER A 15 -26.41 -25.73 11.29
CA SER A 15 -27.39 -25.07 10.42
C SER A 15 -26.75 -23.96 9.58
N HIS A 16 -25.72 -23.29 10.12
CA HIS A 16 -25.10 -22.13 9.50
C HIS A 16 -23.60 -22.30 9.26
N THR A 17 -23.14 -21.86 8.08
CA THR A 17 -21.73 -21.80 7.68
C THR A 17 -21.34 -20.38 7.25
N GLN A 18 -20.05 -20.20 6.94
CA GLN A 18 -19.49 -18.93 6.47
C GLN A 18 -20.09 -18.53 5.12
N CYS A 19 -20.62 -17.30 5.02
CA CYS A 19 -21.14 -16.75 3.77
C CYS A 19 -20.03 -16.12 2.93
N ARG A 20 -19.93 -16.48 1.65
CA ARG A 20 -18.95 -15.94 0.70
C ARG A 20 -19.01 -14.42 0.51
N ARG A 21 -20.21 -13.82 0.57
CA ARG A 21 -20.39 -12.36 0.35
C ARG A 21 -19.99 -11.51 1.55
N CYS A 22 -20.44 -11.90 2.75
CA CYS A 22 -20.30 -11.05 3.95
C CYS A 22 -19.28 -11.54 4.97
N GLY A 23 -18.70 -12.73 4.78
CA GLY A 23 -17.70 -13.26 5.70
C GLY A 23 -18.24 -13.54 7.12
N ARG A 24 -19.54 -13.78 7.27
CA ARG A 24 -20.17 -14.14 8.55
C ARG A 24 -20.70 -15.56 8.52
N LYS A 25 -20.67 -16.26 9.65
CA LYS A 25 -21.30 -17.58 9.85
C LYS A 25 -22.83 -17.44 9.93
N SER A 26 -23.46 -17.15 8.81
CA SER A 26 -24.91 -16.88 8.71
C SER A 26 -25.55 -17.49 7.47
N TYR A 27 -24.79 -18.28 6.71
CA TYR A 27 -25.32 -18.97 5.52
C TYR A 27 -26.02 -20.26 5.93
N HIS A 28 -27.32 -20.37 5.70
CA HIS A 28 -28.09 -21.56 6.04
C HIS A 28 -27.83 -22.68 5.02
N ILE A 29 -27.39 -23.86 5.48
CA ILE A 29 -26.95 -24.94 4.58
C ILE A 29 -28.12 -25.54 3.80
N GLN A 30 -29.24 -25.83 4.47
CA GLN A 30 -30.40 -26.45 3.81
C GLN A 30 -31.15 -25.45 2.91
N LYS A 31 -31.54 -24.29 3.46
CA LYS A 31 -32.27 -23.24 2.73
C LYS A 31 -31.44 -22.42 1.76
N LYS A 32 -30.13 -22.70 1.65
CA LYS A 32 -29.16 -22.02 0.77
C LYS A 32 -29.23 -20.48 0.81
N THR A 33 -29.55 -19.91 1.95
CA THR A 33 -29.81 -18.46 2.09
C THR A 33 -29.05 -17.87 3.27
N CYS A 34 -28.48 -16.68 3.08
CA CYS A 34 -27.75 -15.99 4.14
C CYS A 34 -28.67 -15.09 4.98
N ALA A 35 -28.78 -15.42 6.27
CA ALA A 35 -29.57 -14.64 7.23
C ALA A 35 -29.00 -13.23 7.46
N SER A 36 -27.72 -12.96 7.17
CA SER A 36 -27.15 -11.62 7.33
C SER A 36 -27.37 -10.74 6.09
N CYS A 37 -26.85 -11.17 4.93
CA CYS A 37 -26.78 -10.35 3.71
C CYS A 37 -27.81 -10.69 2.64
N GLY A 38 -28.54 -11.81 2.75
CA GLY A 38 -29.55 -12.23 1.75
C GLY A 38 -29.02 -13.06 0.58
N TYR A 39 -27.71 -13.33 0.50
CA TYR A 39 -27.14 -14.20 -0.55
C TYR A 39 -27.97 -15.50 -0.70
N PRO A 40 -28.42 -15.90 -1.92
CA PRO A 40 -27.96 -15.49 -3.25
C PRO A 40 -28.58 -14.22 -3.85
N SER A 41 -29.52 -13.54 -3.19
CA SER A 41 -30.21 -12.37 -3.78
C SER A 41 -29.23 -11.32 -4.32
N ALA A 42 -29.57 -10.68 -5.44
CA ALA A 42 -28.73 -9.63 -6.02
C ALA A 42 -28.57 -8.43 -5.07
N ARG A 43 -29.69 -8.00 -4.46
CA ARG A 43 -29.69 -6.90 -3.48
C ARG A 43 -29.25 -7.38 -2.11
N LEU A 44 -28.55 -6.52 -1.37
CA LEU A 44 -28.24 -6.75 0.04
C LEU A 44 -29.50 -6.58 0.90
N ARG A 45 -29.69 -7.53 1.82
CA ARG A 45 -30.77 -7.49 2.81
C ARG A 45 -30.54 -6.37 3.84
N LYS A 46 -31.44 -5.38 3.83
CA LYS A 46 -31.50 -4.23 4.75
C LYS A 46 -32.92 -4.08 5.26
N TYR A 47 -33.06 -3.78 6.56
CA TYR A 47 -34.34 -3.51 7.19
C TYR A 47 -34.29 -2.19 7.93
N ASN A 48 -35.38 -1.42 7.88
CA ASN A 48 -35.40 -0.07 8.43
C ASN A 48 -35.39 -0.05 9.97
N TRP A 49 -36.03 -1.03 10.58
CA TRP A 49 -36.07 -1.22 12.04
C TRP A 49 -34.71 -1.62 12.66
N SER A 50 -33.67 -1.93 11.87
CA SER A 50 -32.37 -2.38 12.39
C SER A 50 -31.24 -1.41 12.06
N GLU A 51 -31.21 -0.26 12.72
CA GLU A 51 -30.22 0.80 12.49
C GLU A 51 -28.78 0.35 12.80
N LYS A 52 -28.57 -0.35 13.92
CA LYS A 52 -27.25 -0.89 14.29
C LYS A 52 -26.71 -1.85 13.23
N ALA A 53 -27.59 -2.63 12.58
CA ALA A 53 -27.19 -3.54 11.52
C ALA A 53 -26.86 -2.83 10.20
N LYS A 54 -27.50 -1.68 9.93
CA LYS A 54 -27.12 -0.79 8.81
C LYS A 54 -25.73 -0.20 9.06
N ARG A 55 -25.49 0.39 10.23
CA ARG A 55 -24.21 1.04 10.58
C ARG A 55 -22.99 0.10 10.47
N ARG A 56 -23.12 -1.16 10.90
CA ARG A 56 -22.01 -2.15 10.82
C ARG A 56 -21.62 -2.58 9.40
N ARG A 57 -22.36 -2.18 8.37
CA ARG A 57 -22.16 -2.63 6.98
C ARG A 57 -22.18 -1.50 5.95
N THR A 58 -22.49 -0.29 6.36
CA THR A 58 -22.61 0.85 5.46
C THR A 58 -21.28 1.15 4.79
N THR A 59 -21.32 1.80 3.64
CA THR A 59 -20.13 2.34 2.98
C THR A 59 -19.39 3.25 3.98
N GLY A 60 -18.09 3.03 4.17
CA GLY A 60 -17.31 3.70 5.23
C GLY A 60 -16.54 2.75 6.13
N THR A 61 -17.10 1.56 6.41
CA THR A 61 -16.49 0.65 7.41
C THR A 61 -15.35 -0.22 6.88
N GLY A 62 -15.18 -0.29 5.55
CA GLY A 62 -14.20 -1.16 4.88
C GLY A 62 -12.99 -0.40 4.34
N ARG A 63 -12.18 -1.08 3.52
CA ARG A 63 -10.95 -0.53 2.93
C ARG A 63 -11.16 0.69 2.02
N MET A 64 -12.37 0.85 1.46
CA MET A 64 -12.73 1.97 0.56
C MET A 64 -11.69 2.28 -0.53
N LEU A 65 -11.04 1.27 -1.11
CA LEU A 65 -9.86 1.48 -1.99
C LEU A 65 -10.14 2.45 -3.15
N HIS A 66 -11.25 2.23 -3.87
CA HIS A 66 -11.65 3.09 -4.97
C HIS A 66 -12.16 4.45 -4.49
N LEU A 67 -13.16 4.45 -3.60
CA LEU A 67 -13.80 5.69 -3.13
C LEU A 67 -12.80 6.61 -2.44
N LYS A 68 -11.87 6.10 -1.62
CA LYS A 68 -10.82 6.91 -0.98
C LYS A 68 -9.96 7.63 -2.02
N ARG A 69 -9.56 6.92 -3.09
CA ARG A 69 -8.81 7.50 -4.21
C ARG A 69 -9.64 8.51 -4.99
N VAL A 70 -10.93 8.26 -5.21
CA VAL A 70 -11.85 9.18 -5.86
C VAL A 70 -12.01 10.47 -5.05
N HIS A 71 -12.28 10.40 -3.75
CA HIS A 71 -12.41 11.60 -2.91
C HIS A 71 -11.11 12.42 -2.87
N ARG A 72 -9.95 11.77 -2.87
CA ARG A 72 -8.66 12.47 -2.98
C ARG A 72 -8.53 13.20 -4.33
N ARG A 73 -8.85 12.53 -5.43
CA ARG A 73 -8.82 13.14 -6.77
C ARG A 73 -9.85 14.26 -6.92
N PHE A 74 -11.03 14.11 -6.33
CA PHE A 74 -12.09 15.11 -6.32
C PHE A 74 -11.61 16.43 -5.70
N LYS A 75 -10.93 16.37 -4.54
CA LYS A 75 -10.32 17.56 -3.91
C LYS A 75 -9.26 18.26 -4.78
N HIS A 76 -8.66 17.53 -5.72
CA HIS A 76 -7.68 18.06 -6.66
C HIS A 76 -8.25 18.27 -8.08
N GLY A 77 -9.58 18.24 -8.26
CA GLY A 77 -10.26 18.53 -9.53
C GLY A 77 -10.08 17.45 -10.61
N PHE A 78 -9.87 16.19 -10.23
CA PHE A 78 -9.65 15.05 -11.14
C PHE A 78 -8.54 15.26 -12.19
N ARG A 79 -7.54 16.09 -11.87
CA ARG A 79 -6.39 16.32 -12.75
C ARG A 79 -5.71 15.00 -13.14
N SER A 80 -5.50 14.82 -14.43
CA SER A 80 -4.80 13.70 -15.04
C SER A 80 -3.49 14.18 -15.66
N GLY A 81 -2.50 13.28 -15.77
CA GLY A 81 -1.20 13.56 -16.34
C GLY A 81 -0.08 13.70 -15.30
N PRO A 82 1.19 13.69 -15.74
CA PRO A 82 2.34 13.86 -14.87
C PRO A 82 2.34 15.27 -14.24
N PRO A 83 2.97 15.45 -13.06
CA PRO A 83 3.14 16.78 -12.49
C PRO A 83 3.93 17.68 -13.46
N LYS A 84 3.64 18.98 -13.43
CA LYS A 84 4.42 19.96 -14.20
C LYS A 84 5.92 19.82 -13.85
N PRO A 85 6.83 19.76 -14.83
CA PRO A 85 8.25 19.67 -14.53
C PRO A 85 8.68 20.91 -13.74
N VAL A 86 9.49 20.71 -12.70
CA VAL A 86 10.08 21.80 -11.93
C VAL A 86 11.18 22.44 -12.77
N LYS A 87 11.10 23.76 -13.03
CA LYS A 87 12.21 24.49 -13.66
C LYS A 87 13.32 24.67 -12.63
N VAL A 88 14.39 23.89 -12.74
CA VAL A 88 15.62 24.15 -11.99
C VAL A 88 16.28 25.40 -12.59
N ARG A 89 16.42 26.44 -11.79
CA ARG A 89 17.15 27.66 -12.19
C ARG A 89 18.64 27.32 -12.20
N TRP A 90 19.31 27.53 -13.32
CA TRP A 90 20.70 27.15 -13.63
C TRP A 90 21.80 27.82 -12.77
N VAL A 91 21.49 28.24 -11.54
CA VAL A 91 22.47 28.90 -10.64
C VAL A 91 23.64 27.95 -10.31
N ILE A 92 23.41 26.64 -10.30
CA ILE A 92 24.44 25.62 -10.01
C ILE A 92 25.43 25.43 -11.18
N LEU A 93 25.08 25.77 -12.43
CA LEU A 93 26.02 25.67 -13.55
C LEU A 93 27.04 26.82 -13.59
N CYS A 94 26.72 28.00 -13.03
CA CYS A 94 27.66 29.11 -12.97
C CYS A 94 28.84 28.86 -12.01
N ILE A 95 28.59 28.16 -10.89
CA ILE A 95 29.64 27.93 -9.86
C ILE A 95 30.70 26.91 -10.33
N MET A 96 30.33 25.98 -11.22
CA MET A 96 31.28 24.99 -11.78
C MET A 96 32.12 25.53 -12.93
N GLN A 97 31.71 26.64 -13.57
CA GLN A 97 32.50 27.29 -14.62
C GLN A 97 33.69 28.09 -14.03
N GLU A 98 33.52 28.72 -12.87
CA GLU A 98 34.58 29.52 -12.25
C GLU A 98 35.72 28.67 -11.64
N LEU A 99 35.41 27.52 -11.04
CA LEU A 99 36.42 26.61 -10.49
C LEU A 99 37.28 25.90 -11.56
N CYS A 100 36.77 25.79 -12.78
CA CYS A 100 37.52 25.19 -13.89
C CYS A 100 38.60 26.15 -14.43
N VAL A 101 38.35 27.47 -14.41
CA VAL A 101 39.34 28.49 -14.85
C VAL A 101 40.48 28.65 -13.84
N SER A 102 40.28 28.35 -12.56
CA SER A 102 41.35 28.41 -11.54
C SER A 102 42.27 27.19 -11.51
N MET A 103 41.84 26.02 -11.99
CA MET A 103 42.70 24.82 -12.04
C MET A 103 43.62 24.77 -13.27
N SER A 104 43.30 25.50 -14.34
CA SER A 104 44.12 25.51 -15.57
C SER A 104 45.35 26.42 -15.48
N THR A 105 45.37 27.43 -14.60
CA THR A 105 46.51 28.34 -14.45
C THR A 105 47.64 27.78 -13.58
N LEU A 106 47.40 26.71 -12.82
CA LEU A 106 48.41 26.03 -11.99
C LEU A 106 49.19 24.93 -12.72
N PHE A 107 48.84 24.59 -13.97
CA PHE A 107 49.46 23.50 -14.73
C PHE A 107 50.54 23.95 -15.75
N ILE A 108 50.85 25.26 -15.85
CA ILE A 108 51.92 25.80 -16.73
C ILE A 108 53.10 26.36 -15.91
N SER A 109 53.52 25.63 -14.88
CA SER A 109 54.83 25.82 -14.25
C SER A 109 55.27 24.50 -13.63
N GLY A 110 55.83 23.62 -14.46
CA GLY A 110 56.35 22.33 -14.03
C GLY A 110 57.62 22.45 -13.17
N SER A 111 57.73 21.56 -12.18
CA SER A 111 59.01 21.11 -11.64
C SER A 111 58.94 19.59 -11.42
N PHE A 112 59.94 18.93 -11.97
CA PHE A 112 60.12 17.51 -12.19
C PHE A 112 60.96 16.93 -11.04
N ILE A 113 60.47 15.95 -10.26
CA ILE A 113 61.34 15.05 -9.46
C ILE A 113 60.72 13.64 -9.42
N ASN A 114 61.46 12.68 -9.98
CA ASN A 114 61.27 11.23 -9.86
C ASN A 114 61.58 10.78 -8.43
N SER A 115 60.80 9.85 -7.86
CA SER A 115 61.39 8.82 -7.00
C SER A 115 60.44 7.65 -6.80
N SER A 116 60.98 6.47 -7.07
CA SER A 116 60.53 5.15 -6.67
C SER A 116 60.14 5.07 -5.19
N GLU A 117 59.02 4.41 -4.89
CA GLU A 117 58.93 3.31 -3.92
C GLU A 117 57.46 2.87 -3.77
N GLY A 118 57.26 1.57 -3.66
CA GLY A 118 55.94 0.94 -3.67
C GLY A 118 55.14 1.18 -2.40
N LEU A 119 53.84 0.89 -2.49
CA LEU A 119 53.14 -0.03 -1.59
C LEU A 119 51.74 -0.32 -2.20
N ASN A 120 51.58 -1.57 -2.59
CA ASN A 120 50.29 -2.26 -2.77
C ASN A 120 49.36 -1.99 -1.59
N TYR A 121 48.08 -1.68 -1.81
CA TYR A 121 46.92 -2.25 -1.09
C TYR A 121 45.66 -1.97 -1.94
N TYR A 122 45.17 -2.93 -2.73
CA TYR A 122 44.06 -3.84 -2.41
C TYR A 122 42.73 -3.09 -2.13
N LEU A 123 41.71 -3.18 -3.01
CA LEU A 123 40.69 -4.25 -3.10
C LEU A 123 39.31 -3.61 -2.80
N PHE A 124 38.48 -3.28 -3.79
CA PHE A 124 37.51 -4.17 -4.45
C PHE A 124 36.82 -5.20 -3.54
N THR A 125 35.93 -4.75 -2.64
CA THR A 125 34.91 -5.59 -1.98
C THR A 125 34.04 -4.65 -1.12
N VAL A 126 32.71 -4.72 -0.96
CA VAL A 126 31.67 -5.67 -1.37
C VAL A 126 30.32 -5.10 -0.86
N ILE A 127 29.20 -5.40 -1.55
CA ILE A 127 27.84 -5.57 -1.00
C ILE A 127 27.09 -4.35 -0.41
N SER A 128 26.03 -3.91 -1.12
CA SER A 128 24.66 -4.14 -0.62
C SER A 128 23.60 -3.67 -1.62
N HIS A 129 23.11 -4.65 -2.36
CA HIS A 129 21.73 -4.72 -2.83
C HIS A 129 20.79 -4.49 -1.63
N LYS A 130 19.99 -3.43 -1.63
CA LYS A 130 18.80 -3.35 -0.77
C LYS A 130 17.61 -2.78 -1.54
N GLN A 131 17.02 -3.69 -2.30
CA GLN A 131 15.58 -3.75 -2.51
C GLN A 131 14.94 -4.07 -1.15
N VAL A 132 14.20 -3.13 -0.54
CA VAL A 132 13.12 -3.44 0.41
C VAL A 132 12.01 -2.40 0.20
N ASP A 133 11.04 -2.83 -0.60
CA ASP A 133 9.60 -2.79 -0.36
C ASP A 133 8.97 -1.58 0.31
N ARG A 134 7.97 -1.04 -0.40
CA ARG A 134 6.82 -0.33 0.15
C ARG A 134 5.54 -0.86 -0.47
#